data_AF-H0ABD2-F1
#
_entry.id   AF-H0ABD2-F1
#
_cell.length_a   1.000
_cell.length_b   1.000
_cell.length_c   1.000
_cell.angle_alpha   90.00
_cell.angle_beta   90.00
_cell.angle_gamma   90.00
#
_symmetry.space_group_name_H-M   'P 1'
#
loop_
_entity.id
_entity.type
_entity.pdbx_description
1 polymer ?
#
loop_
_entity_poly.entity_id
_entity_poly.type
_entity_poly.pdbx_seq_one_letter_code
_entity_poly.pdbx_strand_id
1 'polypeptide(L)'
;MKQQRIELEKVLEELDLSREQLVMLGMVMGTDFNDGIHGIGPKKGLEMVKDHESLESLMEDEKFEWGSDNSPEAVYDFFINPPVEKVDFSFESPDNDRISDILVDQHDFSEDRISSKLKDLEKALLLGLEAISI
;
A
#
# COMPACT_ATOMS: atom_id res chain seq x y z
N MET A 1 9.54 3.01 16.35
CA MET A 1 9.75 3.16 14.89
C MET A 1 9.69 4.64 14.56
N LYS A 2 10.58 5.11 13.69
CA LYS A 2 10.58 6.49 13.19
C LYS A 2 9.58 6.56 12.02
N GLN A 3 8.82 7.64 11.89
CA GLN A 3 7.91 7.82 10.76
C GLN A 3 8.73 7.87 9.47
N GLN A 4 8.32 7.09 8.47
CA GLN A 4 8.95 7.04 7.15
C GLN A 4 7.99 7.62 6.11
N ARG A 5 8.55 8.35 5.15
CA ARG A 5 7.85 8.85 3.96
C ARG A 5 8.63 8.38 2.75
N ILE A 6 7.94 7.74 1.81
CA ILE A 6 8.50 7.28 0.54
C ILE A 6 7.73 8.01 -0.56
N GLU A 7 8.45 8.60 -1.50
CA GLU A 7 7.88 9.33 -2.64
C GLU A 7 8.19 8.53 -3.90
N LEU A 8 7.15 8.14 -4.63
CA LEU A 8 7.28 7.26 -5.80
C LEU A 8 8.24 7.86 -6.85
N GLU A 9 8.07 9.13 -7.18
CA GLU A 9 8.91 9.81 -8.18
C GLU A 9 10.40 9.76 -7.82
N LYS A 10 10.75 9.99 -6.55
CA LYS A 10 12.14 9.90 -6.06
C LYS A 10 12.68 8.48 -6.17
N VAL A 11 11.88 7.48 -5.83
CA VAL A 11 12.28 6.06 -5.94
C VAL A 11 12.55 5.68 -7.39
N LEU A 12 11.66 6.09 -8.32
CA LEU A 12 11.82 5.80 -9.74
C LEU A 12 13.07 6.50 -10.31
N GLU A 13 13.32 7.76 -9.94
CA GLU A 13 14.51 8.51 -10.36
C GLU A 13 15.80 7.91 -9.80
N GLU A 14 15.87 7.62 -8.49
CA GLU A 14 17.06 7.06 -7.84
C GLU A 14 17.40 5.66 -8.35
N LEU A 15 16.39 4.85 -8.66
CA LEU A 15 16.58 3.51 -9.18
C LEU A 15 16.68 3.47 -10.71
N ASP A 16 16.42 4.57 -11.41
CA ASP A 16 16.36 4.65 -12.87
C ASP A 16 15.43 3.56 -13.44
N LEU A 17 14.16 3.63 -13.02
CA LEU A 17 13.10 2.71 -13.41
C LEU A 17 11.85 3.46 -13.90
N SER A 18 11.13 2.84 -14.83
CA SER A 18 9.74 3.20 -15.09
C SER A 18 8.79 2.62 -14.03
N ARG A 19 7.52 3.07 -14.04
CA ARG A 19 6.49 2.50 -13.17
C ARG A 19 6.26 1.02 -13.49
N GLU A 20 6.30 0.67 -14.76
CA GLU A 20 6.18 -0.67 -15.32
C GLU A 20 7.32 -1.57 -14.82
N GLN A 21 8.56 -1.11 -14.89
CA GLN A 21 9.71 -1.85 -14.37
C GLN A 21 9.66 -2.02 -12.84
N LEU A 22 9.14 -1.03 -12.11
CA LEU A 22 8.92 -1.18 -10.67
C LEU A 22 7.86 -2.26 -10.36
N VAL A 23 6.80 -2.36 -11.17
CA VAL A 23 5.80 -3.45 -11.05
C VAL A 23 6.44 -4.79 -11.37
N MET A 24 7.18 -4.89 -12.48
CA MET A 24 7.94 -6.08 -12.84
C MET A 24 8.92 -6.49 -11.74
N LEU A 25 9.57 -5.53 -11.07
CA LEU A 25 10.47 -5.80 -9.95
C LEU A 25 9.72 -6.48 -8.80
N GLY A 26 8.54 -5.99 -8.45
CA GLY A 26 7.66 -6.65 -7.49
C GLY A 26 7.32 -8.08 -7.91
N MET A 27 6.92 -8.27 -9.17
CA MET A 27 6.55 -9.58 -9.69
C MET A 27 7.69 -10.61 -9.62
N VAL A 28 8.91 -10.24 -10.02
CA VAL A 28 10.05 -11.19 -9.99
C VAL A 28 10.54 -11.49 -8.58
N MET A 29 10.34 -10.58 -7.62
CA MET A 29 10.66 -10.81 -6.20
C MET A 29 9.57 -11.54 -5.43
N GLY A 30 8.33 -11.45 -5.91
CA GLY A 30 7.12 -11.95 -5.25
C GLY A 30 6.20 -10.83 -4.76
N THR A 31 4.91 -11.08 -4.89
CA THR A 31 3.81 -10.21 -4.44
C THR A 31 2.78 -11.05 -3.69
N ASP A 32 1.71 -10.42 -3.19
CA ASP A 32 0.58 -11.18 -2.62
C ASP A 32 -0.15 -12.05 -3.67
N PHE A 33 0.13 -11.87 -4.96
CA PHE A 33 -0.50 -12.59 -6.07
C PHE A 33 0.42 -13.65 -6.74
N ASN A 34 1.70 -13.70 -6.37
CA ASN A 34 2.65 -14.69 -6.90
C ASN A 34 3.87 -14.83 -5.97
N ASP A 35 4.42 -16.05 -5.86
CA ASP A 35 5.56 -16.35 -4.96
C ASP A 35 6.91 -15.72 -5.39
N GLY A 36 6.96 -15.07 -6.55
CA GLY A 36 8.19 -14.57 -7.16
C GLY A 36 8.99 -15.67 -7.87
N ILE A 37 10.11 -15.28 -8.48
CA ILE A 37 11.02 -16.21 -9.14
C ILE A 37 12.04 -16.72 -8.11
N HIS A 38 12.21 -18.04 -8.03
CA HIS A 38 13.12 -18.64 -7.06
C HIS A 38 14.54 -18.11 -7.21
N GLY A 39 15.12 -17.62 -6.11
CA GLY A 39 16.50 -17.11 -6.08
C GLY A 39 16.70 -15.70 -6.66
N ILE A 40 15.61 -15.02 -7.02
CA ILE A 40 15.59 -13.60 -7.41
C ILE A 40 15.06 -12.76 -6.24
N GLY A 41 15.96 -12.01 -5.61
CA GLY A 41 15.63 -11.00 -4.58
C GLY A 41 15.90 -9.58 -5.08
N PRO A 42 15.80 -8.55 -4.22
CA PRO A 42 15.79 -7.15 -4.65
C PRO A 42 16.92 -6.70 -5.56
N LYS A 43 18.15 -7.09 -5.26
CA LYS A 43 19.30 -6.70 -6.08
C LYS A 43 19.27 -7.35 -7.47
N LYS A 44 19.04 -8.67 -7.52
CA LYS A 44 19.01 -9.42 -8.79
C LYS A 44 17.78 -9.07 -9.62
N GLY A 45 16.64 -8.85 -8.96
CA GLY A 45 15.40 -8.41 -9.61
C GLY A 45 15.60 -7.04 -10.24
N LEU A 46 16.24 -6.10 -9.54
CA LEU A 46 16.53 -4.77 -10.08
C LEU A 46 17.45 -4.85 -11.31
N GLU A 47 18.52 -5.66 -11.24
CA GLU A 47 19.40 -5.90 -12.38
C GLU A 47 18.61 -6.50 -13.56
N MET A 48 17.76 -7.51 -13.30
CA MET A 48 16.96 -8.19 -14.33
C MET A 48 15.98 -7.23 -15.01
N VAL A 49 15.15 -6.50 -14.27
CA VAL A 49 14.10 -5.67 -14.88
C VAL A 49 14.65 -4.44 -15.60
N LYS A 50 15.89 -4.02 -15.31
CA LYS A 50 16.54 -2.93 -16.05
C LYS A 50 16.90 -3.31 -17.49
N ASP A 51 17.11 -4.59 -17.74
CA ASP A 51 17.40 -5.10 -19.08
C ASP A 51 16.13 -5.24 -19.94
N HIS A 52 14.95 -4.98 -19.36
CA HIS A 52 13.64 -5.23 -19.97
C HIS A 52 12.73 -3.99 -19.89
N GLU A 53 12.21 -3.54 -21.03
CA GLU A 53 11.32 -2.38 -21.11
C GLU A 53 9.82 -2.77 -21.03
N SER A 54 9.49 -4.05 -21.21
CA SER A 54 8.11 -4.53 -21.17
C SER A 54 8.00 -5.90 -20.50
N LEU A 55 6.78 -6.28 -20.12
CA LEU A 55 6.51 -7.60 -19.55
C LEU A 55 6.86 -8.71 -20.54
N GLU A 56 6.56 -8.50 -21.82
CA GLU A 56 6.82 -9.48 -22.87
C GLU A 56 8.33 -9.77 -22.98
N SER A 57 9.19 -8.74 -22.98
CA SER A 57 10.64 -8.96 -23.04
C SER A 57 11.16 -9.66 -21.78
N LEU A 58 10.61 -9.31 -20.61
CA LEU A 58 10.95 -9.96 -19.35
C LEU A 58 10.59 -11.45 -19.34
N MET A 59 9.44 -11.81 -19.91
CA MET A 59 8.96 -13.20 -19.99
C MET A 59 9.79 -14.06 -20.95
N GLU A 60 10.53 -13.45 -21.88
CA GLU A 60 11.47 -14.13 -22.77
C GLU A 60 12.84 -14.40 -22.12
N ASP A 61 13.12 -13.82 -20.95
CA ASP A 61 14.37 -14.04 -20.22
C ASP A 61 14.48 -15.50 -19.74
N GLU A 62 15.64 -16.12 -19.93
CA GLU A 62 15.87 -17.51 -19.52
C GLU A 62 15.71 -17.74 -18.00
N LYS A 63 15.87 -16.69 -17.19
CA LYS A 63 15.69 -16.75 -15.74
C LYS A 63 14.23 -16.53 -15.33
N PHE A 64 13.34 -16.22 -16.26
CA PHE A 64 11.93 -16.02 -15.99
C PHE A 64 11.21 -17.36 -15.77
N GLU A 65 11.34 -17.90 -14.56
CA GLU A 65 10.67 -19.13 -14.15
C GLU A 65 9.42 -18.81 -13.32
N TRP A 66 8.28 -18.70 -14.01
CA TRP A 66 7.01 -18.38 -13.36
C TRP A 66 6.32 -19.61 -12.77
N GLY A 67 6.28 -19.69 -11.45
CA GLY A 67 5.72 -20.82 -10.69
C GLY A 67 4.35 -20.57 -10.05
N SER A 68 3.67 -19.46 -10.36
CA SER A 68 2.38 -19.10 -9.75
C SER A 68 1.18 -19.56 -10.59
N ASP A 69 0.06 -19.87 -9.92
CA ASP A 69 -1.22 -20.20 -10.57
C ASP A 69 -1.82 -19.02 -11.33
N ASN A 70 -1.57 -17.78 -10.86
CA ASN A 70 -1.98 -16.57 -11.56
C ASN A 70 -1.03 -16.32 -12.73
N SER A 71 -1.55 -15.95 -13.91
CA SER A 71 -0.67 -15.64 -15.05
C SER A 71 0.14 -14.36 -14.81
N PRO A 72 1.37 -14.24 -15.34
CA PRO A 72 2.17 -13.03 -15.24
C PRO A 72 1.41 -11.78 -15.71
N GLU A 73 0.69 -11.88 -16.82
CA GLU A 73 -0.04 -10.79 -17.44
C GLU A 73 -1.20 -10.32 -16.56
N ALA A 74 -1.93 -11.25 -15.94
CA ALA A 74 -3.01 -10.92 -15.02
C ALA A 74 -2.51 -10.18 -13.78
N VAL A 75 -1.38 -10.62 -13.22
CA VAL A 75 -0.75 -9.94 -12.08
C VAL A 75 -0.25 -8.55 -12.50
N TYR A 76 0.43 -8.45 -13.64
CA TYR A 76 0.93 -7.17 -14.14
C TYR A 76 -0.20 -6.17 -14.40
N ASP A 77 -1.25 -6.58 -15.12
CA ASP A 77 -2.40 -5.73 -15.44
C ASP A 77 -3.12 -5.26 -14.17
N PHE A 78 -3.25 -6.13 -13.17
CA PHE A 78 -3.84 -5.74 -11.89
C PHE A 78 -3.07 -4.59 -11.21
N PHE A 79 -1.74 -4.57 -11.30
CA PHE A 79 -0.93 -3.50 -10.70
C PHE A 79 -0.85 -2.22 -11.54
N ILE A 80 -0.94 -2.33 -12.86
CA ILE A 80 -0.94 -1.19 -13.79
C ILE A 80 -2.31 -0.53 -13.84
N ASN A 81 -3.38 -1.33 -13.91
CA ASN A 81 -4.77 -0.91 -14.06
C ASN A 81 -5.66 -1.49 -12.94
N PRO A 82 -5.37 -1.20 -11.66
CA PRO A 82 -6.18 -1.71 -10.57
C PRO A 82 -7.62 -1.18 -10.66
N PRO A 83 -8.63 -2.00 -10.32
CA PRO A 83 -10.01 -1.52 -10.23
C PRO A 83 -10.11 -0.53 -9.07
N VAL A 84 -10.17 0.77 -9.39
CA VAL A 84 -10.25 1.86 -8.41
C VAL A 84 -11.59 2.58 -8.50
N GLU A 85 -12.13 2.93 -7.35
CA GLU A 85 -13.32 3.77 -7.24
C GLU A 85 -12.94 5.15 -6.69
N LYS A 86 -13.57 6.19 -7.24
CA LYS A 86 -13.44 7.54 -6.67
C LYS A 86 -14.43 7.67 -5.53
N VAL A 87 -13.93 7.96 -4.35
CA VAL A 87 -14.73 8.15 -3.13
C VAL A 87 -14.43 9.52 -2.55
N ASP A 88 -15.49 10.27 -2.23
CA ASP A 88 -15.40 11.51 -1.48
C ASP A 88 -15.39 11.20 0.01
N PHE A 89 -14.38 11.70 0.72
CA PHE A 89 -14.24 11.50 2.16
C PHE A 89 -14.83 12.70 2.92
N SER A 90 -15.68 12.41 3.90
CA SER A 90 -16.15 13.39 4.87
C SER A 90 -15.91 12.85 6.27
N PHE A 91 -15.51 13.73 7.19
CA PHE A 91 -15.31 13.40 8.59
C PHE A 91 -16.43 14.04 9.39
N GLU A 92 -17.32 13.21 9.91
CA GLU A 92 -18.39 13.63 10.82
C GLU A 92 -17.93 13.58 12.27
N SER A 93 -18.69 14.20 13.16
CA SER A 93 -18.45 14.09 14.59
C SER A 93 -18.61 12.63 15.06
N PRO A 94 -17.71 12.11 15.91
CA PRO A 94 -17.80 10.76 16.41
C PRO A 94 -19.03 10.57 17.31
N ASP A 95 -19.62 9.37 17.23
CA ASP A 95 -20.68 8.93 18.15
C ASP A 95 -20.04 8.36 19.42
N ASN A 96 -19.84 9.22 20.41
CA ASN A 96 -19.15 8.88 21.65
C ASN A 96 -19.86 7.78 22.45
N ASP A 97 -21.19 7.77 22.46
CA ASP A 97 -21.98 6.80 23.20
C ASP A 97 -21.81 5.41 22.57
N ARG A 98 -21.91 5.33 21.24
CA ARG A 98 -21.69 4.09 20.50
C ARG A 98 -20.25 3.59 20.60
N ILE A 99 -19.27 4.48 20.60
CA ILE A 99 -17.86 4.11 20.81
C ILE A 99 -17.67 3.54 22.22
N SER A 100 -18.31 4.13 23.22
CA SER A 100 -18.20 3.68 24.61
C SER A 100 -18.88 2.32 24.82
N ASP A 101 -20.07 2.10 24.25
CA ASP A 101 -20.75 0.79 24.27
C ASP A 101 -19.87 -0.31 23.66
N ILE A 102 -19.30 -0.07 22.47
CA ILE A 102 -18.44 -1.07 21.80
C ILE A 102 -17.17 -1.32 22.63
N LEU A 103 -16.47 -0.29 23.08
CA LEU A 103 -15.15 -0.47 23.70
C LEU A 103 -15.22 -0.87 25.17
N VAL A 104 -16.10 -0.24 25.94
CA VAL A 104 -16.22 -0.46 27.39
C VAL A 104 -17.12 -1.66 27.67
N ASP A 105 -18.36 -1.64 27.17
CA ASP A 105 -19.36 -2.64 27.56
C ASP A 105 -19.15 -3.99 26.85
N GLN A 106 -18.71 -3.98 25.59
CA GLN A 106 -18.52 -5.22 24.81
C GLN A 106 -17.08 -5.75 24.80
N HIS A 107 -16.09 -4.89 25.05
CA HIS A 107 -14.67 -5.24 24.93
C HIS A 107 -13.84 -4.94 26.20
N ASP A 108 -14.49 -4.57 27.31
CA ASP A 108 -13.89 -4.40 28.65
C ASP A 108 -12.73 -3.38 28.69
N PHE A 109 -12.73 -2.38 27.82
CA PHE A 109 -11.78 -1.27 27.92
C PHE A 109 -12.10 -0.40 29.13
N SER A 110 -11.06 0.19 29.73
CA SER A 110 -11.23 1.15 30.83
C SER A 110 -12.02 2.38 30.38
N GLU A 111 -13.16 2.62 31.03
CA GLU A 111 -14.04 3.77 30.80
C GLU A 111 -13.30 5.11 30.95
N ASP A 112 -12.53 5.28 32.03
CA ASP A 112 -11.71 6.47 32.26
C ASP A 112 -10.73 6.73 31.12
N ARG A 113 -10.14 5.67 30.56
CA ARG A 113 -9.21 5.78 29.43
C ARG A 113 -9.93 6.17 28.15
N ILE A 114 -11.10 5.58 27.88
CA ILE A 114 -11.88 5.88 26.66
C ILE A 114 -12.42 7.32 26.70
N SER A 115 -13.03 7.74 27.80
CA SER A 115 -13.57 9.09 27.96
C SER A 115 -12.50 10.18 27.79
N SER A 116 -11.27 9.96 28.30
CA SER A 116 -10.15 10.86 28.09
C SER A 116 -9.74 10.94 26.61
N LYS A 117 -9.76 9.81 25.88
CA LYS A 117 -9.34 9.76 24.48
C LYS A 117 -10.39 10.34 23.54
N LEU A 118 -11.68 10.20 23.84
CA LEU A 118 -12.75 10.84 23.09
C LEU A 118 -12.64 12.37 23.14
N LYS A 119 -12.32 12.93 24.31
CA LYS A 119 -12.06 14.38 24.45
C LYS A 119 -10.86 14.85 23.61
N ASP A 120 -9.77 14.06 23.60
CA ASP A 120 -8.60 14.35 22.77
C ASP A 120 -8.97 14.33 21.27
N LEU A 121 -9.80 13.37 20.86
CA LEU A 121 -10.29 13.20 19.49
C LEU A 121 -11.16 14.37 19.04
N GLU A 122 -12.16 14.77 19.83
CA GLU A 122 -13.01 15.92 19.55
C GLU A 122 -12.19 17.20 19.33
N LYS A 123 -11.20 17.44 20.20
CA LYS A 123 -10.30 18.57 20.09
C LYS A 123 -9.48 18.53 18.79
N ALA A 124 -8.99 17.36 18.40
CA ALA A 124 -8.23 17.19 17.17
C ALA A 124 -9.09 17.42 15.91
N LEU A 125 -10.34 16.94 15.91
CA LEU A 125 -11.31 17.15 14.84
C LEU A 125 -11.63 18.64 14.65
N LEU A 126 -11.89 19.36 15.75
CA LEU A 126 -12.11 20.81 15.73
C LEU A 126 -10.91 21.55 15.09
N LEU A 127 -9.69 21.25 15.53
CA LEU A 127 -8.48 21.87 14.98
C LEU A 127 -8.24 21.51 13.50
N GLY A 128 -8.59 20.28 13.10
CA GLY A 128 -8.45 19.82 11.72
C GLY A 128 -9.43 20.51 10.76
N LEU A 129 -10.69 20.71 11.18
CA LEU A 129 -11.72 21.39 10.38
C LEU A 129 -11.40 22.87 10.18
N GLU A 130 -10.80 23.53 11.17
CA GLU A 130 -10.31 24.92 11.03
C GLU A 130 -9.15 25.03 10.03
N ALA A 131 -8.25 24.03 9.98
CA ALA A 131 -7.11 24.03 9.07
C ALA A 131 -7.45 23.74 7.60
N ILE A 132 -8.58 23.06 7.33
CA ILE A 132 -9.08 22.76 5.97
C ILE A 132 -9.86 23.94 5.38
N SER A 133 -10.28 24.91 6.21
CA SER A 133 -11.08 26.07 5.83
C SER A 133 -10.26 27.32 5.42
N ILE A 134 -8.94 27.19 5.26
CA ILE A 134 -7.97 28.23 4.86
C ILE A 134 -7.28 27.83 3.56
#